data_AF-A0A914U6E3-F1
#
_entry.id   AF-A0A914U6E3-F1
#
_cell.length_a   1.000
_cell.length_b   1.000
_cell.length_c   1.000
_cell.angle_alpha   90.00
_cell.angle_beta   90.00
_cell.angle_gamma   90.00
#
_symmetry.space_group_name_H-M   'P 1'
#
loop_
_entity.id
_entity.type
_entity.pdbx_description
1 polymer ?
#
loop_
_entity_poly.entity_id
_entity_poly.type
_entity_poly.pdbx_seq_one_letter_code
_entity_poly.pdbx_strand_id
1 'polypeptide(L)'
;MLAWTRGVSIAGLLLTSAYYSYVKKSKVIVYPDGSLPFHGKSEADLNQLELKLRHGVVEQIEDLKMDQIQYSMARAVVALNDCIPGLSDNAREILAEERSKYATGLLKYLQNKRGENTGTKIFAETIAFINGLYRRVEFNQAYFTYRRFVTRDNTKALLLSQLLHS
;
A
#
# COMPACT_ATOMS: atom_id res chain seq x y z
N MET A 1 3.86 -13.63 16.29
CA MET A 1 4.53 -13.45 14.98
C MET A 1 3.56 -13.50 13.79
N LEU A 2 2.72 -14.55 13.66
CA LEU A 2 1.76 -14.72 12.55
C LEU A 2 0.71 -13.60 12.38
N ALA A 3 0.22 -13.01 13.48
CA ALA A 3 -0.79 -11.92 13.41
C ALA A 3 -0.20 -10.62 12.85
N TRP A 4 0.98 -10.22 13.34
CA TRP A 4 1.69 -9.03 12.89
C TRP A 4 2.06 -9.11 11.41
N THR A 5 2.68 -10.21 10.98
CA THR A 5 3.05 -10.38 9.56
C THR A 5 1.82 -10.26 8.66
N ARG A 6 0.71 -10.93 8.99
CA ARG A 6 -0.55 -10.81 8.23
C ARG A 6 -1.06 -9.36 8.14
N GLY A 7 -0.96 -8.60 9.22
CA GLY A 7 -1.43 -7.21 9.26
C GLY A 7 -0.60 -6.23 8.43
N VAL A 8 0.71 -6.48 8.23
CA VAL A 8 1.59 -5.56 7.49
C VAL A 8 1.98 -6.04 6.09
N SER A 9 1.93 -7.35 5.81
CA SER A 9 2.49 -7.92 4.57
C SER A 9 1.89 -7.33 3.30
N ILE A 10 0.55 -7.16 3.24
CA ILE A 10 -0.09 -6.63 2.04
C ILE A 10 0.22 -5.14 1.88
N ALA A 11 0.14 -4.34 2.95
CA ALA A 11 0.51 -2.92 2.90
C ALA A 11 1.97 -2.72 2.46
N GLY A 12 2.88 -3.54 3.02
CA GLY A 12 4.28 -3.56 2.63
C GLY A 12 4.51 -3.97 1.18
N LEU A 13 3.76 -4.96 0.68
CA LEU A 13 3.80 -5.37 -0.72
C LEU A 13 3.33 -4.23 -1.64
N LEU A 14 2.20 -3.59 -1.34
CA LEU A 14 1.66 -2.47 -2.13
C LEU A 14 2.68 -1.32 -2.23
N LEU A 15 3.30 -0.95 -1.11
CA LEU A 15 4.36 0.06 -1.09
C LEU A 15 5.57 -0.36 -1.92
N THR A 16 6.03 -1.60 -1.75
CA THR A 16 7.22 -2.13 -2.44
C THR A 16 6.99 -2.18 -3.95
N SER A 17 5.84 -2.72 -4.40
CA SER A 17 5.51 -2.84 -5.81
C SER A 17 5.32 -1.47 -6.45
N ALA A 18 4.68 -0.53 -5.75
CA ALA A 18 4.49 0.83 -6.27
C ALA A 18 5.81 1.59 -6.39
N TYR A 19 6.67 1.54 -5.36
CA TYR A 19 7.98 2.17 -5.41
C TYR A 19 8.87 1.57 -6.50
N TYR A 20 8.90 0.24 -6.63
CA TYR A 20 9.64 -0.42 -7.71
C TYR A 20 9.17 0.04 -9.10
N SER A 21 7.85 0.13 -9.29
CA SER A 21 7.25 0.60 -10.55
C SER A 21 7.62 2.05 -10.86
N TYR A 22 7.57 2.92 -9.85
CA TYR A 22 8.00 4.31 -9.94
C TYR A 22 9.48 4.42 -10.35
N VAL A 23 10.38 3.65 -9.73
CA VAL A 23 11.80 3.60 -10.11
C VAL A 23 11.99 3.13 -11.56
N LYS A 24 11.15 2.20 -12.03
CA LYS A 24 11.12 1.73 -13.42
C LYS A 24 10.39 2.68 -14.38
N LYS A 25 9.89 3.82 -13.91
CA LYS A 25 9.09 4.80 -14.68
C LYS A 25 7.84 4.17 -15.32
N SER A 26 7.30 3.14 -14.69
CA SER A 26 6.04 2.51 -15.10
C SER A 26 4.88 3.23 -14.44
N LYS A 27 3.80 3.47 -15.20
CA LYS A 27 2.52 4.02 -14.68
C LYS A 27 1.61 2.96 -14.03
N VAL A 28 2.00 1.69 -14.15
CA VAL A 28 1.28 0.54 -13.61
C VAL A 28 2.21 -0.27 -12.72
N ILE A 29 1.61 -1.07 -11.85
CA ILE A 29 2.33 -1.99 -10.98
C ILE A 29 3.10 -3.01 -11.83
N VAL A 30 4.41 -3.07 -11.58
CA VAL A 30 5.35 -4.08 -12.09
C VAL A 30 5.97 -4.76 -10.87
N TYR A 31 5.91 -6.08 -10.84
CA TYR A 31 6.55 -6.85 -9.80
C TYR A 31 8.07 -6.99 -10.09
N PRO A 32 8.90 -7.31 -9.07
CA PRO A 32 10.36 -7.39 -9.26
C PRO A 32 10.82 -8.41 -10.31
N ASP A 33 10.01 -9.44 -10.59
CA ASP A 33 10.22 -10.45 -11.63
C ASP A 33 9.80 -9.98 -13.03
N GLY A 34 9.31 -8.74 -13.17
CA GLY A 34 8.80 -8.18 -14.41
C GLY A 34 7.35 -8.55 -14.73
N SER A 35 6.69 -9.34 -13.88
CA SER A 35 5.29 -9.70 -14.08
C SER A 35 4.37 -8.50 -13.80
N LEU A 36 3.18 -8.53 -14.42
CA LEU A 36 2.14 -7.51 -14.28
C LEU A 36 0.89 -8.14 -13.65
N PRO A 37 0.13 -7.39 -12.83
CA PRO A 37 -1.21 -7.80 -12.45
C PRO A 37 -2.06 -8.07 -13.70
N PHE A 38 -2.84 -9.14 -13.68
CA PHE A 38 -3.74 -9.52 -14.79
C PHE A 38 -3.01 -9.75 -16.13
N HIS A 39 -1.85 -10.41 -16.07
CA HIS A 39 -1.09 -10.80 -17.25
C HIS A 39 -2.00 -11.41 -18.35
N GLY A 40 -1.79 -10.98 -19.59
CA GLY A 40 -2.56 -11.42 -20.76
C GLY A 40 -3.85 -10.64 -21.01
N LYS A 41 -4.28 -9.74 -20.12
CA LYS A 41 -5.42 -8.84 -20.37
C LYS A 41 -4.97 -7.45 -20.82
N SER A 42 -5.63 -6.92 -21.85
CA SER A 42 -5.50 -5.51 -22.22
C SER A 42 -6.22 -4.63 -21.19
N GLU A 43 -5.92 -3.34 -21.16
CA GLU A 43 -6.59 -2.39 -20.25
C GLU A 43 -8.11 -2.31 -20.51
N ALA A 44 -8.53 -2.45 -21.76
CA ALA A 44 -9.93 -2.47 -22.16
C ALA A 44 -10.71 -3.69 -21.62
N ASP A 45 -10.01 -4.78 -21.31
CA ASP A 45 -10.62 -6.02 -20.77
C ASP A 45 -10.72 -6.02 -19.24
N LEU A 46 -10.18 -4.99 -18.59
CA LEU A 46 -10.18 -4.88 -17.13
C LEU A 46 -11.42 -4.13 -16.65
N ASN A 47 -12.09 -4.70 -15.66
CA ASN A 47 -13.12 -3.96 -14.95
C ASN A 47 -12.49 -2.85 -14.08
N GLN A 48 -13.31 -1.93 -13.59
CA GLN A 48 -12.86 -0.79 -12.77
C GLN A 48 -12.05 -1.20 -11.53
N LEU A 49 -12.34 -2.35 -10.92
CA LEU A 49 -11.59 -2.86 -9.77
C LEU A 49 -10.21 -3.36 -10.20
N GLU A 50 -10.14 -4.11 -11.29
CA GLU A 50 -8.90 -4.61 -11.87
C GLU A 50 -7.99 -3.47 -12.37
N LEU A 51 -8.57 -2.42 -12.97
CA LEU A 51 -7.84 -1.20 -13.33
C LEU A 51 -7.23 -0.52 -12.10
N LYS A 52 -8.02 -0.32 -11.04
CA LYS A 52 -7.53 0.24 -9.77
C LYS A 52 -6.39 -0.58 -9.16
N LEU A 53 -6.45 -1.90 -9.27
CA LEU A 53 -5.39 -2.81 -8.80
C LEU A 53 -4.15 -2.76 -9.70
N ARG A 54 -4.32 -2.62 -11.01
CA ARG A 54 -3.22 -2.51 -11.99
C ARG A 54 -2.42 -1.23 -11.82
N HIS A 55 -3.08 -0.09 -11.62
CA HIS A 55 -2.40 1.17 -11.32
C HIS A 55 -1.92 1.22 -9.87
N GLY A 56 -2.61 0.53 -8.96
CA GLY A 56 -2.23 0.40 -7.57
C GLY A 56 -2.15 1.77 -6.89
N VAL A 57 -0.95 2.08 -6.38
CA VAL A 57 -0.65 3.37 -5.72
C VAL A 57 0.57 4.08 -6.32
N VAL A 58 0.88 3.80 -7.59
CA VAL A 58 2.08 4.32 -8.25
C VAL A 58 2.04 5.85 -8.37
N GLU A 59 0.89 6.40 -8.75
CA GLU A 59 0.69 7.84 -8.90
C GLU A 59 0.97 8.60 -7.59
N GLN A 60 0.52 8.08 -6.44
CA GLN A 60 0.81 8.73 -5.15
C GLN A 60 2.30 8.72 -4.78
N ILE A 61 3.06 7.69 -5.22
CA ILE A 61 4.52 7.66 -5.04
C ILE A 61 5.19 8.73 -5.92
N GLU A 62 4.68 8.91 -7.14
CA GLU A 62 5.13 9.91 -8.09
C GLU A 62 4.86 11.34 -7.59
N ASP A 63 3.64 11.60 -7.07
CA ASP A 63 3.24 12.88 -6.47
C ASP A 63 4.14 13.28 -5.30
N LEU A 64 4.45 12.31 -4.43
CA LEU A 64 5.36 12.50 -3.30
C LEU A 64 6.82 12.71 -3.74
N LYS A 65 7.15 12.43 -5.01
CA LYS A 65 8.51 12.38 -5.55
C LYS A 65 9.40 11.55 -4.63
N MET A 66 8.92 10.37 -4.26
CA MET A 66 9.52 9.57 -3.20
C MET A 66 10.90 9.07 -3.61
N ASP A 67 11.94 9.47 -2.87
CA ASP A 67 13.29 8.95 -3.07
C ASP A 67 13.55 7.69 -2.22
N GLN A 68 14.73 7.09 -2.40
CA GLN A 68 15.11 5.84 -1.74
C GLN A 68 15.16 5.94 -0.21
N ILE A 69 15.57 7.10 0.34
CA ILE A 69 15.68 7.29 1.79
C ILE A 69 14.29 7.44 2.39
N GLN A 70 13.46 8.30 1.77
CA GLN A 70 12.05 8.47 2.12
C GLN A 70 11.30 7.13 2.06
N TYR A 71 11.48 6.36 0.98
CA TYR A 71 10.89 5.03 0.82
C TYR A 71 11.33 4.07 1.93
N SER A 72 12.64 4.01 2.24
CA SER A 72 13.16 3.10 3.25
C SER A 72 12.58 3.39 4.64
N MET A 73 12.48 4.67 5.01
CA MET A 73 11.85 5.08 6.26
C MET A 73 10.34 4.84 6.25
N ALA A 74 9.64 5.14 5.15
CA ALA A 74 8.21 4.86 5.01
C ALA A 74 7.91 3.36 5.14
N ARG A 75 8.76 2.50 4.57
CA ARG A 75 8.64 1.04 4.68
C ARG A 75 8.83 0.57 6.12
N ALA A 76 9.75 1.16 6.87
CA ALA A 76 9.90 0.89 8.30
C ALA A 76 8.64 1.31 9.08
N VAL A 77 8.09 2.50 8.81
CA VAL A 77 6.85 2.98 9.44
C VAL A 77 5.66 2.07 9.12
N VAL A 78 5.58 1.51 7.91
CA VAL A 78 4.58 0.48 7.55
C VAL A 78 4.82 -0.80 8.35
N ALA A 79 6.05 -1.33 8.39
CA ALA A 79 6.33 -2.57 9.10
C ALA A 79 6.05 -2.47 10.62
N LEU A 80 6.25 -1.30 11.20
CA LEU A 80 6.12 -1.06 12.65
C LEU A 80 4.70 -0.65 13.08
N ASN A 81 3.65 -1.10 12.36
CA ASN A 81 2.27 -0.81 12.74
C ASN A 81 1.88 -1.53 14.04
N ASP A 82 1.66 -0.74 15.07
CA ASP A 82 1.28 -1.12 16.43
C ASP A 82 -0.23 -1.36 16.60
N CYS A 83 -1.06 -0.94 15.64
CA CYS A 83 -2.52 -1.04 15.72
C CYS A 83 -3.08 -2.38 15.21
N ILE A 84 -2.25 -3.42 15.06
CA ILE A 84 -2.69 -4.71 14.50
C ILE A 84 -3.46 -5.52 15.56
N PRO A 85 -4.66 -6.05 15.23
CA PRO A 85 -5.41 -6.91 16.13
C PRO A 85 -4.63 -8.15 16.57
N GLY A 86 -4.72 -8.50 17.86
CA GLY A 86 -4.05 -9.67 18.43
C GLY A 86 -2.59 -9.47 18.84
N LEU A 87 -2.07 -8.24 18.79
CA LEU A 87 -0.81 -7.87 19.46
C LEU A 87 -1.01 -7.75 20.98
N SER A 88 -0.05 -8.26 21.75
CA SER A 88 0.05 -8.01 23.20
C SER A 88 0.44 -6.56 23.48
N ASP A 89 0.10 -6.05 24.65
CA ASP A 89 0.36 -4.65 25.01
C ASP A 89 1.86 -4.30 24.95
N ASN A 90 2.72 -5.18 25.49
CA ASN A 90 4.17 -5.04 25.39
C ASN A 90 4.66 -4.98 23.93
N ALA A 91 4.07 -5.76 23.02
CA ALA A 91 4.45 -5.71 21.61
C ALA A 91 3.99 -4.41 20.94
N ARG A 92 2.81 -3.89 21.30
CA ARG A 92 2.32 -2.60 20.78
C ARG A 92 3.21 -1.45 21.23
N GLU A 93 3.63 -1.45 22.49
CA GLU A 93 4.52 -0.43 23.05
C GLU A 93 5.87 -0.40 22.32
N ILE A 94 6.52 -1.56 22.17
CA ILE A 94 7.80 -1.68 21.43
C ILE A 94 7.64 -1.19 19.99
N LEU A 95 6.57 -1.61 19.30
CA LEU A 95 6.33 -1.20 17.91
C LEU A 95 6.07 0.31 17.80
N ALA A 96 5.30 0.89 18.72
CA ALA A 96 4.99 2.31 18.73
C ALA A 96 6.24 3.16 18.98
N GLU A 97 7.10 2.73 19.91
CA GLU A 97 8.37 3.41 20.20
C GLU A 97 9.28 3.42 18.96
N GLU A 98 9.49 2.25 18.35
CA GLU A 98 10.32 2.13 17.14
C GLU A 98 9.71 2.90 15.97
N ARG A 99 8.39 2.81 15.77
CA ARG A 99 7.69 3.55 14.71
C ARG A 99 7.90 5.05 14.84
N SER A 100 7.90 5.59 16.07
CA SER A 100 8.13 7.00 16.34
C SER A 100 9.54 7.46 15.95
N LYS A 101 10.57 6.61 16.16
CA LYS A 101 11.96 6.89 15.75
C LYS A 101 12.07 7.07 14.24
N TYR A 102 11.50 6.14 13.46
CA TYR A 102 11.51 6.23 11.99
C TYR A 102 10.65 7.37 11.45
N ALA A 103 9.48 7.63 12.05
CA ALA A 103 8.64 8.76 11.65
C ALA A 103 9.32 10.11 11.92
N THR A 104 9.97 10.25 13.07
CA THR A 104 10.75 11.46 13.41
C THR A 104 11.95 11.63 12.48
N GLY A 105 12.66 10.54 12.16
CA GLY A 105 13.75 10.56 11.19
C GLY A 105 13.29 10.99 9.80
N LEU A 106 12.13 10.51 9.37
CA LEU A 106 11.51 10.88 8.10
C LEU A 106 11.14 12.36 8.05
N LEU A 107 10.53 12.90 9.10
CA LEU A 107 10.21 14.32 9.19
C LEU A 107 11.47 15.19 9.06
N LYS A 108 12.49 14.89 9.87
CA LYS A 108 13.78 15.62 9.84
C LYS A 108 14.44 15.54 8.46
N TYR A 109 14.44 14.35 7.85
CA TYR A 109 14.98 14.15 6.50
C TYR A 109 14.28 15.06 5.48
N LEU A 110 12.95 15.08 5.49
CA LEU A 110 12.16 15.88 4.56
C LEU A 110 12.31 17.38 4.79
N GLN A 111 12.33 17.83 6.05
CA GLN A 111 12.57 19.24 6.40
C GLN A 111 13.96 19.69 5.94
N ASN A 112 15.01 18.89 6.18
CA ASN A 112 16.37 19.20 5.75
C ASN A 112 16.50 19.24 4.22
N LYS A 113 15.82 18.32 3.52
CA LYS A 113 15.95 18.18 2.06
C LYS A 113 15.10 19.18 1.27
N ARG A 114 13.88 19.48 1.74
CA ARG A 114 12.87 20.26 0.99
C ARG A 114 12.53 21.59 1.65
N GLY A 115 13.17 21.93 2.77
CA GLY A 115 12.84 23.09 3.61
C GLY A 115 11.79 22.75 4.67
N GLU A 116 11.77 23.51 5.76
CA GLU A 116 10.97 23.20 6.96
C GLU A 116 9.46 23.07 6.66
N ASN A 117 8.85 24.08 6.05
CA ASN A 117 7.42 24.10 5.74
C ASN A 117 7.03 23.02 4.72
N THR A 118 7.73 22.99 3.59
CA THR A 118 7.46 22.04 2.50
C THR A 118 7.71 20.61 2.93
N GLY A 119 8.79 20.36 3.67
CA GLY A 119 9.14 19.06 4.23
C GLY A 119 8.09 18.55 5.21
N THR A 120 7.57 19.42 6.08
CA THR A 120 6.50 19.08 7.02
C THR A 120 5.20 18.73 6.29
N LYS A 121 4.85 19.47 5.24
CA LYS A 121 3.68 19.16 4.38
C LYS A 121 3.82 17.78 3.75
N ILE A 122 4.97 17.49 3.14
CA ILE A 122 5.22 16.21 2.46
C ILE A 122 5.30 15.05 3.45
N PHE A 123 5.78 15.30 4.67
CA PHE A 123 5.71 14.32 5.75
C PHE A 123 4.25 13.96 6.06
N ALA A 124 3.38 14.96 6.25
CA ALA A 124 1.96 14.72 6.50
C ALA A 124 1.29 13.95 5.35
N GLU A 125 1.60 14.30 4.10
CA GLU A 125 1.12 13.58 2.91
C GLU A 125 1.64 12.14 2.86
N THR A 126 2.90 11.90 3.25
CA THR A 126 3.49 10.55 3.32
C THR A 126 2.81 9.70 4.39
N ILE A 127 2.52 10.25 5.57
CA ILE A 127 1.78 9.53 6.63
C ILE A 127 0.34 9.24 6.19
N ALA A 128 -0.34 10.20 5.56
CA ALA A 128 -1.69 10.01 5.02
C ALA A 128 -1.72 8.91 3.95
N PHE A 129 -0.70 8.89 3.08
CA PHE A 129 -0.48 7.84 2.10
C PHE A 129 -0.30 6.46 2.76
N ILE A 130 0.56 6.35 3.77
CA ILE A 130 0.77 5.10 4.52
C ILE A 130 -0.55 4.59 5.14
N ASN A 131 -1.33 5.47 5.77
CA ASN A 131 -2.64 5.11 6.31
C ASN A 131 -3.61 4.68 5.20
N GLY A 132 -3.52 5.31 4.02
CA GLY A 132 -4.24 4.90 2.82
C GLY A 132 -3.89 3.49 2.32
N LEU A 133 -2.66 3.01 2.52
CA LEU A 133 -2.27 1.64 2.18
C LEU A 133 -3.07 0.62 2.98
N TYR A 134 -3.25 0.84 4.28
CA TYR A 134 -4.01 -0.06 5.14
C TYR A 134 -5.48 -0.17 4.72
N ARG A 135 -6.11 0.95 4.35
CA ARG A 135 -7.47 0.92 3.76
C ARG A 135 -7.53 0.14 2.44
N ARG A 136 -6.46 0.20 1.63
CA ARG A 136 -6.37 -0.57 0.38
C ARG A 136 -6.12 -2.06 0.62
N VAL A 137 -5.60 -2.48 1.77
CA VAL A 137 -5.47 -3.91 2.12
C VAL A 137 -6.84 -4.56 2.14
N GLU A 138 -7.82 -3.94 2.79
CA GLU A 138 -9.20 -4.44 2.87
C GLU A 138 -9.81 -4.58 1.47
N PHE A 139 -9.63 -3.57 0.62
CA PHE A 139 -10.08 -3.61 -0.78
C PHE A 139 -9.45 -4.75 -1.58
N ASN A 140 -8.13 -4.96 -1.46
CA ASN A 140 -7.43 -6.05 -2.13
C ASN A 140 -7.95 -7.42 -1.67
N GLN A 141 -8.12 -7.61 -0.36
CA GLN A 141 -8.66 -8.84 0.21
C GLN A 141 -10.08 -9.13 -0.27
N ALA A 142 -10.93 -8.10 -0.35
CA ALA A 142 -12.28 -8.21 -0.88
C ALA A 142 -12.28 -8.65 -2.35
N TYR A 143 -11.41 -8.06 -3.20
CA TYR A 143 -11.29 -8.45 -4.60
C TYR A 143 -10.85 -9.92 -4.77
N PHE A 144 -9.82 -10.37 -4.04
CA PHE A 144 -9.39 -11.77 -4.13
C PHE A 144 -10.45 -12.75 -3.64
N THR A 145 -11.22 -12.35 -2.62
CA THR A 145 -12.35 -13.12 -2.11
C THR A 145 -13.45 -13.20 -3.18
N TYR A 146 -13.86 -12.07 -3.77
CA TYR A 146 -14.81 -12.01 -4.86
C TYR A 146 -14.39 -12.91 -6.04
N ARG A 147 -13.15 -12.75 -6.52
CA ARG A 147 -12.63 -13.54 -7.64
C ARG A 147 -12.69 -15.03 -7.37
N ARG A 148 -12.38 -15.46 -6.14
CA ARG A 148 -12.45 -16.87 -5.72
C ARG A 148 -13.88 -17.42 -5.75
N PHE A 149 -14.89 -16.60 -5.49
CA PHE A 149 -16.29 -17.00 -5.58
C PHE A 149 -16.78 -17.01 -7.02
N VAL A 150 -16.46 -16.00 -7.82
CA VAL A 150 -16.85 -15.91 -9.24
C VAL A 150 -16.31 -17.08 -10.06
N THR A 151 -15.05 -17.47 -9.83
CA THR A 151 -14.47 -18.63 -10.54
C THR A 151 -15.02 -19.98 -10.08
N ARG A 152 -15.77 -20.03 -8.97
CA ARG A 152 -16.37 -21.25 -8.43
C ARG A 152 -17.88 -21.36 -8.69
N ASP A 153 -18.60 -20.24 -8.87
CA ASP A 153 -20.06 -20.20 -8.97
C ASP A 153 -20.49 -18.93 -9.73
N ASN A 154 -20.77 -19.04 -11.04
CA ASN A 154 -21.09 -17.89 -11.91
C ASN A 154 -22.34 -17.11 -11.45
N THR A 155 -23.25 -17.74 -10.72
CA THR A 155 -24.53 -17.15 -10.27
C THR A 155 -24.40 -16.22 -9.07
N LYS A 156 -23.38 -16.37 -8.21
CA LYS A 156 -23.17 -15.52 -7.02
C LYS A 156 -22.34 -14.26 -7.32
N ALA A 157 -21.60 -14.27 -8.41
CA ALA A 157 -20.83 -13.14 -8.91
C ALA A 157 -21.69 -11.91 -9.20
N LEU A 158 -22.90 -12.13 -9.74
CA LEU A 158 -23.82 -11.08 -10.16
C LEU A 158 -24.42 -10.29 -8.99
N LEU A 159 -24.64 -10.94 -7.83
CA LEU A 159 -25.16 -10.31 -6.62
C LEU A 159 -24.10 -9.46 -5.90
N LEU A 160 -22.84 -9.89 -5.93
CA LEU A 160 -21.74 -9.17 -5.28
C LEU A 160 -21.24 -7.97 -6.12
N SER A 161 -21.31 -8.04 -7.45
CA SER A 161 -20.98 -6.88 -8.29
C SER A 161 -21.97 -5.73 -8.08
N GLN A 162 -23.25 -6.03 -7.85
CA GLN A 162 -24.28 -5.03 -7.54
C GLN A 162 -24.04 -4.30 -6.20
N LEU A 163 -23.44 -4.98 -5.21
CA LEU A 163 -23.10 -4.40 -3.90
C LEU A 163 -21.80 -3.58 -3.88
N LEU A 164 -20.91 -3.78 -4.86
CA LEU A 164 -19.66 -3.03 -4.98
C LEU A 164 -19.78 -1.76 -5.84
N HIS A 165 -20.94 -1.58 -6.48
CA HIS A 165 -21.29 -0.41 -7.30
C HIS A 165 -22.30 0.53 -6.62
N SER A 166 -22.76 0.20 -5.40
CA SER A 166 -23.48 1.08 -4.47
C SER A 166 -22.51 1.73 -3.49
#